data_AF-A0A5C6DE38-F1
#
_entry.id   AF-A0A5C6DE38-F1
#
_cell.length_a   1.000
_cell.length_b   1.000
_cell.length_c   1.000
_cell.angle_alpha   90.00
_cell.angle_beta   90.00
_cell.angle_gamma   90.00
#
_symmetry.space_group_name_H-M   'P 1'
#
loop_
_entity.id
_entity.type
_entity.pdbx_description
1 polymer ?
#
loop_
_entity_poly.entity_id
_entity_poly.type
_entity_poly.pdbx_seq_one_letter_code
_entity_poly.pdbx_strand_id
1 'polypeptide(L)'
;MGAETRTKQFSERTIRQVRLDCERAMTRARFCPEQSEVLQMRCVDERVETESTFGNQLWYFEGIAVDGEQRSHSIFGVVEYSIQFGLYELVDDGVFDSEHQRERFRHLYEKEFHPPSWRQPAHRILAFGLLFVAILWLLYLVSRDIV
;
A
#
# COMPACT_ATOMS: atom_id res chain seq x y z
N MET A 1 12.67 16.93 -11.67
CA MET A 1 11.63 17.76 -11.03
C MET A 1 11.71 17.49 -9.53
N GLY A 2 12.30 18.42 -8.79
CA GLY A 2 12.67 18.23 -7.39
C GLY A 2 11.45 18.18 -6.50
N ALA A 3 11.41 17.21 -5.60
CA ALA A 3 10.41 17.09 -4.55
C ALA A 3 10.48 18.33 -3.65
N GLU A 4 9.49 19.20 -3.76
CA GLU A 4 9.25 20.24 -2.76
C GLU A 4 8.84 19.55 -1.46
N THR A 5 9.81 19.31 -0.57
CA THR A 5 9.54 19.00 0.83
C THR A 5 8.98 20.26 1.49
N ARG A 6 7.69 20.55 1.24
CA ARG A 6 6.92 21.37 2.16
C ARG A 6 6.96 20.63 3.49
N THR A 7 7.63 21.22 4.48
CA THR A 7 7.59 20.77 5.88
C THR A 7 6.18 20.99 6.41
N LYS A 8 5.24 20.15 5.95
CA LYS A 8 3.87 20.15 6.42
C LYS A 8 3.93 19.71 7.87
N GLN A 9 3.43 20.55 8.76
CA GLN A 9 3.35 20.21 10.17
C GLN A 9 2.19 19.23 10.35
N PHE A 10 2.52 17.94 10.46
CA PHE A 10 1.56 16.93 10.87
C PHE A 10 1.27 17.07 12.35
N SER A 11 0.07 16.65 12.78
CA SER A 11 -0.27 16.67 14.18
C SER A 11 0.68 15.75 14.98
N GLU A 12 0.96 16.11 16.23
CA GLU A 12 1.78 15.28 17.12
C GLU A 12 1.22 13.85 17.26
N ARG A 13 -0.11 13.73 17.27
CA ARG A 13 -0.81 12.43 17.30
C ARG A 13 -0.49 11.59 16.07
N THR A 14 -0.54 12.19 14.87
CA THR A 14 -0.21 11.51 13.62
C THR A 14 1.24 11.06 13.63
N ILE A 15 2.18 11.93 13.99
CA ILE A 15 3.61 11.58 14.06
C ILE A 15 3.87 10.45 15.06
N ARG A 16 3.20 10.48 16.22
CA ARG A 16 3.32 9.42 17.22
C ARG A 16 2.76 8.09 16.72
N GLN A 17 1.62 8.11 16.04
CA GLN A 17 1.05 6.91 15.43
C GLN A 17 1.99 6.33 14.37
N VAL A 18 2.49 7.16 13.45
CA VAL A 18 3.44 6.73 12.42
C VAL A 18 4.68 6.10 13.06
N ARG A 19 5.24 6.72 14.10
CA ARG A 19 6.40 6.15 14.81
C ARG A 19 6.12 4.77 15.39
N LEU A 20 4.97 4.59 16.04
CA LEU A 20 4.57 3.30 16.60
C LEU A 20 4.41 2.24 15.50
N ASP A 21 3.85 2.60 14.35
CA ASP A 21 3.67 1.69 13.23
C ASP A 21 5.01 1.36 12.54
N CYS A 22 5.97 2.29 12.49
CA CYS A 22 7.35 2.00 12.08
C CYS A 22 8.02 0.97 13.02
N GLU A 23 7.87 1.14 14.34
CA GLU A 23 8.41 0.19 15.34
C GLU A 23 7.78 -1.20 15.20
N ARG A 24 6.47 -1.25 14.92
CA ARG A 24 5.76 -2.52 14.62
C ARG A 24 6.24 -3.15 13.32
N ALA A 25 6.52 -2.36 12.28
CA ALA A 25 7.08 -2.84 11.03
C ALA A 25 8.46 -3.49 11.25
N MET A 26 9.33 -2.84 12.03
CA MET A 26 10.63 -3.41 12.42
C MET A 26 10.48 -4.72 13.21
N THR A 27 9.52 -4.77 14.14
CA THR A 27 9.22 -5.99 14.91
C THR A 27 8.76 -7.13 14.00
N ARG A 28 7.88 -6.84 13.01
CA ARG A 28 7.44 -7.82 12.01
C ARG A 28 8.57 -8.31 11.11
N ALA A 29 9.53 -7.44 10.81
CA ALA A 29 10.76 -7.79 10.10
C ALA A 29 11.79 -8.54 10.97
N ARG A 30 11.43 -8.95 12.20
CA ARG A 30 12.26 -9.73 13.14
C ARG A 30 13.48 -8.98 13.69
N PHE A 31 13.45 -7.64 13.67
CA PHE A 31 14.41 -6.83 14.39
C PHE A 31 13.97 -6.64 15.85
N CYS A 32 14.94 -6.41 16.72
CA CYS A 32 14.74 -6.14 18.14
C CYS A 32 14.32 -4.67 18.33
N PRO A 33 13.05 -4.35 18.61
CA PRO A 33 12.58 -2.97 18.65
C PRO A 33 13.22 -2.14 19.78
N GLU A 34 13.57 -2.78 20.90
CA GLU A 34 14.21 -2.11 22.05
C GLU A 34 15.63 -1.59 21.77
N GLN A 35 16.30 -2.20 20.79
CA GLN A 35 17.67 -1.86 20.39
C GLN A 35 17.71 -1.18 19.01
N SER A 36 16.55 -1.06 18.36
CA SER A 36 16.41 -0.44 17.05
C SER A 36 15.88 0.98 17.22
N GLU A 37 16.29 1.88 16.34
CA GLU A 37 15.93 3.29 16.42
C GLU A 37 15.47 3.81 15.06
N VAL A 38 14.30 4.47 15.04
CA VAL A 38 13.83 5.24 13.90
C VAL A 38 14.45 6.64 13.96
N LEU A 39 15.38 6.90 13.05
CA LEU A 39 16.14 8.15 12.97
C LEU A 39 15.38 9.24 12.21
N GLN A 40 14.76 8.87 11.10
CA GLN A 40 14.09 9.81 10.22
C GLN A 40 12.75 9.25 9.75
N MET A 41 11.75 10.13 9.65
CA MET A 41 10.45 9.85 9.06
C MET A 41 10.09 11.00 8.12
N ARG A 42 9.55 10.68 6.94
CA ARG A 42 9.15 11.66 5.94
C ARG A 42 7.87 11.19 5.27
N CYS A 43 6.87 12.06 5.22
CA CYS A 43 5.72 11.87 4.35
C CYS A 43 6.13 12.15 2.90
N VAL A 44 5.94 11.18 2.02
CA VAL A 44 6.44 11.19 0.63
C VAL A 44 5.30 11.33 -0.38
N ASP A 45 4.13 10.80 -0.07
CA ASP A 45 2.90 11.06 -0.82
C ASP A 45 1.77 11.34 0.18
N GLU A 46 0.92 12.31 -0.16
CA GLU A 46 -0.26 12.65 0.61
C GLU A 46 -1.37 13.05 -0.34
N ARG A 47 -2.44 12.27 -0.33
CA ARG A 47 -3.67 12.53 -1.05
C ARG A 47 -4.75 12.75 -0.03
N VAL A 48 -5.36 13.94 -0.08
CA VAL A 48 -6.47 14.28 0.80
C VAL A 48 -7.69 13.50 0.35
N GLU A 49 -8.45 12.99 1.32
CA GLU A 49 -9.73 12.36 1.05
C GLU A 49 -10.73 13.33 0.42
N THR A 50 -11.65 12.80 -0.38
CA THR A 50 -12.78 13.55 -0.92
C THR A 50 -14.07 12.80 -0.61
N GLU A 51 -15.21 13.42 -0.88
CA GLU A 51 -16.52 12.78 -0.69
C GLU A 51 -16.67 11.45 -1.44
N SER A 52 -15.91 11.26 -2.53
CA SER A 52 -16.00 10.07 -3.38
C SER A 52 -14.75 9.20 -3.39
N THR A 53 -13.67 9.60 -2.71
CA THR A 53 -12.40 8.87 -2.73
C THR A 53 -11.70 8.90 -1.37
N PHE A 54 -11.17 7.75 -0.97
CA PHE A 54 -10.26 7.64 0.16
C PHE A 54 -9.03 8.54 -0.03
N GLY A 55 -8.57 9.14 1.07
CA GLY A 55 -7.25 9.73 1.16
C GLY A 55 -6.19 8.64 1.27
N ASN A 56 -4.94 9.05 1.07
CA ASN A 56 -3.80 8.15 1.14
C ASN A 56 -2.60 8.90 1.69
N GLN A 57 -1.81 8.26 2.56
CA GLN A 57 -0.52 8.78 2.97
C GLN A 57 0.55 7.69 2.91
N LEU A 58 1.67 8.03 2.28
CA LEU A 58 2.85 7.19 2.20
C LEU A 58 3.99 7.82 3.00
N TRP A 59 4.47 7.09 4.00
CA TRP A 59 5.55 7.52 4.87
C TRP A 59 6.77 6.65 4.62
N TYR A 60 7.93 7.29 4.45
CA TYR A 60 9.22 6.63 4.49
C TYR A 60 9.84 6.84 5.86
N PHE A 61 10.48 5.80 6.37
CA PHE A 61 11.32 5.92 7.54
C PHE A 61 12.68 5.29 7.31
N GLU A 62 13.65 5.78 8.06
CA GLU A 62 15.03 5.31 8.03
C GLU A 62 15.51 5.17 9.46
N GLY A 63 16.31 4.14 9.69
CA GLY A 63 16.70 3.78 11.03
C GLY A 63 17.85 2.80 11.08
N ILE A 64 18.20 2.47 12.31
CA ILE A 64 19.16 1.42 12.62
C ILE A 64 18.36 0.31 13.28
N ALA A 65 18.45 -0.90 12.74
CA ALA A 65 17.78 -2.06 13.29
C ALA A 65 18.78 -3.11 13.74
N VAL A 66 18.52 -3.74 14.88
CA VAL A 66 19.37 -4.79 15.43
C VAL A 66 18.67 -6.13 15.23
N ASP A 67 19.36 -7.09 14.63
CA ASP A 67 18.82 -8.44 14.42
C ASP A 67 19.03 -9.36 15.64
N GLY A 68 18.55 -10.60 15.54
CA GLY A 68 18.71 -11.61 16.59
C GLY A 68 20.17 -12.05 16.82
N GLU A 69 21.10 -11.75 15.89
CA GLU A 69 22.54 -11.99 16.04
C GLU A 69 23.27 -10.78 16.64
N GLN A 70 22.53 -9.77 17.13
CA GLN A 70 23.06 -8.49 17.62
C GLN A 70 23.85 -7.70 16.58
N ARG A 71 23.56 -7.90 15.29
CA ARG A 71 24.14 -7.09 14.22
C ARG A 71 23.25 -5.90 13.94
N SER A 72 23.90 -4.75 13.80
CA SER A 72 23.26 -3.49 13.47
C SER A 72 23.24 -3.31 11.95
N HIS A 73 22.06 -3.04 11.42
CA HIS A 73 21.81 -2.82 9.99
C HIS A 73 21.13 -1.48 9.79
N SER A 74 21.55 -0.74 8.77
CA SER A 74 20.78 0.41 8.30
C SER A 74 19.57 -0.09 7.55
N ILE A 75 18.39 0.39 7.94
CA ILE A 75 17.12 -0.03 7.35
C ILE A 75 16.38 1.14 6.72
N PHE A 76 15.61 0.81 5.69
CA PHE A 76 14.76 1.72 4.96
C PHE A 76 13.36 1.15 4.97
N GLY A 77 12.41 1.83 5.57
CA GLY A 77 11.05 1.35 5.70
C GLY A 77 10.02 2.24 5.04
N VAL A 78 8.83 1.66 4.89
CA VAL A 78 7.64 2.29 4.34
C VAL A 78 6.44 1.96 5.24
N VAL A 79 5.55 2.93 5.40
CA VAL A 79 4.26 2.78 6.10
C VAL A 79 3.20 3.51 5.28
N GLU A 80 2.12 2.82 4.96
CA GLU A 80 1.04 3.31 4.12
C GLU A 80 -0.28 3.36 4.88
N TYR A 81 -0.99 4.48 4.73
CA TYR A 81 -2.32 4.66 5.30
C TYR A 81 -3.36 4.93 4.23
N SER A 82 -4.50 4.27 4.36
CA SER A 82 -5.75 4.74 3.78
C SER A 82 -6.44 5.68 4.77
N ILE A 83 -6.97 6.79 4.28
CA ILE A 83 -7.63 7.79 5.11
C ILE A 83 -9.09 7.90 4.72
N GLN A 84 -9.98 7.71 5.69
CA GLN A 84 -11.41 7.95 5.55
C GLN A 84 -12.02 8.60 6.79
N PHE A 85 -12.76 9.68 6.62
CA PHE A 85 -13.37 10.47 7.69
C PHE A 85 -12.34 10.91 8.75
N GLY A 86 -11.12 11.24 8.31
CA GLY A 86 -9.98 11.57 9.16
C GLY A 86 -9.39 10.40 9.96
N LEU A 87 -9.86 9.17 9.76
CA LEU A 87 -9.30 7.96 10.36
C LEU A 87 -8.15 7.43 9.50
N TYR A 88 -7.09 6.96 10.15
CA TYR A 88 -5.90 6.42 9.52
C TYR A 88 -5.90 4.91 9.68
N GLU A 89 -6.14 4.20 8.58
CA GLU A 89 -6.07 2.74 8.53
C GLU A 89 -4.73 2.32 7.92
N LEU A 90 -3.95 1.53 8.64
CA LEU A 90 -2.69 0.99 8.15
C LEU A 90 -3.00 -0.06 7.07
N VAL A 91 -2.61 0.23 5.83
CA VAL A 91 -2.84 -0.65 4.68
C VAL A 91 -1.70 -1.64 4.54
N ASP A 92 -0.47 -1.12 4.52
CA ASP A 92 0.73 -1.91 4.35
C ASP A 92 1.94 -1.23 4.99
N ASP A 93 2.96 -2.03 5.28
CA ASP A 93 4.22 -1.59 5.84
C ASP A 93 5.34 -2.58 5.53
N GLY A 94 6.53 -2.06 5.31
CA GLY A 94 7.67 -2.86 4.89
C GLY A 94 8.99 -2.30 5.38
N VAL A 95 9.96 -3.17 5.56
CA VAL A 95 11.34 -2.84 5.90
C VAL A 95 12.26 -3.48 4.87
N PHE A 96 13.22 -2.69 4.38
CA PHE A 96 14.12 -3.05 3.30
C PHE A 96 15.57 -2.73 3.70
N ASP A 97 16.51 -3.47 3.13
CA ASP A 97 17.94 -3.30 3.40
C ASP A 97 18.55 -2.13 2.60
N SER A 98 17.85 -1.64 1.57
CA SER A 98 18.33 -0.55 0.72
C SER A 98 17.21 0.36 0.26
N GLU A 99 17.56 1.64 0.06
CA GLU A 99 16.65 2.63 -0.50
C GLU A 99 16.11 2.22 -1.89
N HIS A 100 16.94 1.60 -2.73
CA HIS A 100 16.49 1.16 -4.06
C HIS A 100 15.38 0.09 -3.98
N GLN A 101 15.47 -0.83 -3.02
CA GLN A 101 14.40 -1.82 -2.82
C GLN A 101 13.09 -1.15 -2.38
N ARG A 102 13.17 -0.16 -1.46
CA ARG A 102 12.03 0.67 -1.06
C ARG A 102 11.42 1.43 -2.24
N GLU A 103 12.22 2.01 -3.13
CA GLU A 103 11.73 2.69 -4.33
C GLU A 103 11.06 1.74 -5.33
N ARG A 104 11.54 0.50 -5.42
CA ARG A 104 10.89 -0.52 -6.27
C ARG A 104 9.49 -0.86 -5.76
N PHE A 105 9.28 -0.89 -4.45
CA PHE A 105 7.97 -1.05 -3.84
C PHE A 105 7.02 0.08 -4.28
N ARG A 106 7.49 1.33 -4.28
CA ARG A 106 6.73 2.49 -4.78
C ARG A 106 6.28 2.34 -6.23
N HIS A 107 7.15 1.81 -7.11
CA HIS A 107 6.82 1.65 -8.53
C HIS A 107 5.74 0.60 -8.81
N LEU A 108 5.68 -0.46 -7.98
CA LEU A 108 4.57 -1.43 -8.06
C LEU A 108 3.27 -0.80 -7.57
N TYR A 109 3.36 -0.03 -6.50
CA TYR A 109 2.23 0.66 -5.89
C TYR A 109 1.58 1.73 -6.79
N GLU A 110 2.39 2.58 -7.44
CA GLU A 110 1.88 3.60 -8.38
C GLU A 110 1.15 3.00 -9.59
N LYS A 111 1.42 1.72 -9.92
CA LYS A 111 0.83 1.04 -11.06
C LYS A 111 -0.56 0.46 -10.76
N GLU A 112 -0.86 0.12 -9.51
CA GLU A 112 -2.07 -0.64 -9.14
C GLU A 112 -3.29 0.23 -8.78
N PHE A 113 -3.12 1.53 -8.51
CA PHE A 113 -4.23 2.46 -8.30
C PHE A 113 -4.84 2.96 -9.62
N HIS A 114 -5.29 2.04 -10.47
CA HIS A 114 -6.26 2.39 -11.50
C HIS A 114 -7.65 2.15 -10.90
N PRO A 115 -8.52 3.18 -10.75
CA PRO A 115 -9.89 2.94 -10.33
C PRO A 115 -10.50 1.88 -11.26
N PRO A 116 -11.34 0.96 -10.74
CA PRO A 116 -11.97 -0.08 -11.55
C PRO A 116 -12.73 0.58 -12.68
N SER A 117 -12.08 0.66 -13.84
CA SER A 117 -12.61 1.35 -14.99
C SER A 117 -13.12 0.28 -15.92
N TRP A 118 -14.38 0.43 -16.33
CA TRP A 118 -15.02 -0.41 -17.34
C TRP A 118 -14.30 -0.40 -18.71
N ARG A 119 -13.25 0.43 -18.83
CA ARG A 119 -12.38 0.52 -20.00
C ARG A 119 -11.22 -0.48 -19.98
N GLN A 120 -10.99 -1.21 -18.89
CA GLN A 120 -9.92 -2.22 -18.88
C GLN A 120 -10.29 -3.43 -19.77
N PRO A 121 -9.38 -3.87 -20.66
CA PRO A 121 -9.66 -4.94 -21.61
C PRO A 121 -9.94 -6.29 -20.92
N ALA A 122 -9.36 -6.52 -19.74
CA ALA A 122 -9.58 -7.74 -18.96
C ALA A 122 -11.06 -7.90 -18.55
N HIS A 123 -11.71 -6.83 -18.08
CA HIS A 123 -13.14 -6.87 -17.72
C HIS A 123 -14.03 -7.12 -18.93
N ARG A 124 -13.66 -6.59 -20.11
CA ARG A 124 -14.39 -6.86 -21.36
C ARG A 124 -14.28 -8.33 -21.75
N ILE A 125 -13.09 -8.92 -21.69
CA ILE A 125 -12.87 -10.33 -22.00
C ILE A 125 -13.66 -11.23 -21.04
N LEU A 126 -13.64 -10.91 -19.74
CA LEU A 126 -14.44 -11.63 -18.74
C LEU A 126 -15.95 -11.53 -19.02
N ALA A 127 -16.45 -10.35 -19.34
CA ALA A 127 -17.86 -10.16 -19.69
C ALA A 127 -18.26 -10.96 -20.94
N PHE A 128 -17.41 -10.97 -21.98
CA PHE A 128 -17.62 -11.79 -23.17
C PHE A 128 -17.63 -13.28 -22.85
N GLY A 129 -16.69 -13.75 -22.03
CA GLY A 129 -16.63 -15.15 -21.60
C GLY A 129 -17.89 -15.56 -20.84
N LEU A 130 -18.34 -14.73 -19.89
CA LEU A 130 -19.56 -14.96 -19.13
C LEU A 130 -20.79 -15.04 -20.04
N LEU A 131 -20.89 -14.13 -21.00
CA LEU A 131 -22.01 -14.05 -21.93
C LEU A 131 -22.02 -15.25 -22.90
N PHE A 132 -20.86 -15.70 -23.35
CA PHE A 132 -20.73 -16.89 -24.18
C PHE A 132 -21.17 -18.17 -23.45
N VAL A 133 -20.74 -18.34 -22.19
CA VAL A 133 -21.17 -19.48 -21.36
C VAL A 133 -22.68 -19.43 -21.11
N ALA A 134 -23.24 -18.24 -20.84
CA ALA A 134 -24.68 -18.06 -20.66
C ALA A 134 -25.47 -18.45 -21.92
N ILE A 135 -24.99 -18.07 -23.11
CA ILE A 135 -25.62 -18.45 -24.39
C ILE A 135 -25.57 -19.96 -24.61
N LEU A 136 -24.40 -20.59 -24.42
CA LEU A 136 -24.27 -22.04 -24.55
C LEU A 136 -25.20 -22.77 -23.59
N TRP A 137 -25.33 -22.26 -22.36
CA TRP A 137 -26.21 -22.87 -21.37
C TRP A 137 -27.69 -22.72 -21.72
N LEU A 138 -28.11 -21.55 -22.20
CA LEU A 138 -29.47 -21.33 -22.68
C LEU A 138 -29.79 -22.20 -23.90
N LEU A 139 -28.87 -22.33 -24.85
CA LEU A 139 -29.03 -23.21 -26.02
C LEU A 139 -29.15 -24.67 -25.60
N TYR A 140 -28.34 -25.12 -24.63
CA TYR A 140 -28.45 -26.47 -24.07
C TYR A 140 -29.83 -26.70 -23.45
N LEU A 141 -30.31 -25.77 -22.60
CA LEU A 141 -31.64 -25.89 -21.97
C LEU A 141 -32.76 -25.95 -23.02
N VAL A 142 -32.73 -25.07 -24.03
CA VAL A 142 -33.72 -25.06 -25.12
C VAL A 142 -33.67 -26.34 -25.93
N SER A 143 -32.47 -26.88 -26.24
CA SER A 143 -32.35 -28.16 -26.94
C SER A 143 -32.87 -29.35 -26.14
N ARG A 144 -32.81 -29.27 -24.80
CA ARG A 144 -33.31 -30.32 -23.91
C ARG A 144 -34.84 -30.28 -23.77
N ASP A 145 -35.45 -29.10 -23.87
CA ASP A 145 -36.90 -28.95 -23.78
C ASP A 145 -37.64 -29.17 -25.11
N ILE A 146 -36.92 -29.14 -26.25
CA ILE A 146 -37.46 -29.39 -27.60
C ILE A 146 -37.39 -30.88 -28.02
N VAL A 147 -36.55 -31.68 -27.36
CA VAL A 147 -36.46 -33.15 -27.53
C VAL A 147 -37.34 -33.86 -26.51
#